data_AF-A0A2A9M812-F1
#
_entry.id   AF-A0A2A9M812-F1
#
_cell.length_a   1.000
_cell.length_b   1.000
_cell.length_c   1.000
_cell.angle_alpha   90.00
_cell.angle_beta   90.00
_cell.angle_gamma   90.00
#
_symmetry.space_group_name_H-M   'P 1'
#
loop_
_entity.id
_entity.type
_entity.pdbx_description
1 polymer ?
#
loop_
_entity_poly.entity_id
_entity_poly.type
_entity_poly.pdbx_seq_one_letter_code
_entity_poly.pdbx_strand_id
1 'polypeptide(L)'
;MQRMVEALIQYDVRSAPVAKLQKDINEYCNERFEELCAAKVMGTTYCIKSPVVARYGPDEPGGAMAWRCYKKEEINDARRHVGCVDNCGNVIQCIGEATPSDTFGVAFPEMNNWIQQRKQAYCSSYQLTANAMCSSGKSGGVARYDHIRRRWICFDPSDVALDGASYCADNCGGPVPCAGGLVRGELPQYTLYVIQHTDMESAFEALWPCESPDDICMPRLVNPPQCLTREQTVALQSLSAQQMALQRACQEAMDEACREGTQTEECYGLWLARYDVGGVPKVSGTWKCYPVSHLDFTRLSNCIDGCGNLIRCQGRRIEESSTSVDLPQLTRIASDPTYCSAYQKAGNAYCSEKHGSGWVARQNCNSYRWECFSLDHMPSTRWVGCAGHCGEFILCPSSGTGDAEESGDSLGDEGLEDVISNVPDPCLDGQLCEGTAQAPPYCSGVRPNPYADAASGGYGNPTQHGP
;
A
#
# COMPACT_ATOMS: atom_id res chain seq x y z
N MET A 1 7.97 4.43 -30.69
CA MET A 1 7.31 5.31 -29.70
C MET A 1 5.89 4.87 -29.39
N GLN A 2 4.99 4.71 -30.36
CA GLN A 2 3.58 4.32 -30.13
C GLN A 2 3.40 2.95 -29.42
N ARG A 3 4.22 1.94 -29.75
CA ARG A 3 4.24 0.63 -29.08
C ARG A 3 4.83 0.61 -27.66
N MET A 4 5.61 1.64 -27.26
CA MET A 4 6.11 1.77 -25.89
C MET A 4 5.06 2.38 -24.96
N VAL A 5 4.12 3.14 -25.52
CA VAL A 5 3.10 3.90 -24.78
C VAL A 5 1.88 3.04 -24.48
N GLU A 6 1.47 2.16 -25.40
CA GLU A 6 0.33 1.25 -25.17
C GLU A 6 0.56 0.25 -24.03
N ALA A 7 1.81 -0.12 -23.78
CA ALA A 7 2.15 -1.03 -22.69
C ALA A 7 2.20 -0.32 -21.32
N LEU A 8 2.20 1.02 -21.25
CA LEU A 8 2.22 1.81 -20.01
C LEU A 8 0.85 1.93 -19.33
N ILE A 9 -0.21 1.41 -19.96
CA ILE A 9 -1.60 1.65 -19.55
C ILE A 9 -2.25 0.33 -19.11
N GLN A 10 -1.93 -0.14 -17.90
CA GLN A 10 -2.72 -1.17 -17.22
C GLN A 10 -2.71 -0.95 -15.71
N TYR A 11 -3.21 0.21 -15.26
CA TYR A 11 -3.29 0.53 -13.83
C TYR A 11 -4.50 -0.14 -13.17
N ASP A 12 -4.22 -1.08 -12.26
CA ASP A 12 -5.16 -1.67 -11.29
C ASP A 12 -5.28 -0.78 -10.04
N VAL A 13 -5.85 0.42 -10.22
CA VAL A 13 -6.28 1.26 -9.10
C VAL A 13 -7.66 1.80 -9.49
N ARG A 14 -8.73 1.26 -8.88
CA ARG A 14 -10.13 1.58 -9.25
C ARG A 14 -10.50 3.06 -9.00
N SER A 15 -9.70 3.79 -8.24
CA SER A 15 -9.79 5.24 -8.05
C SER A 15 -8.49 5.76 -7.41
N ALA A 16 -7.93 6.86 -7.91
CA ALA A 16 -6.76 7.48 -7.29
C ALA A 16 -7.01 7.78 -5.79
N PRO A 17 -6.05 7.49 -4.89
CA PRO A 17 -6.18 7.86 -3.48
C PRO A 17 -6.41 9.36 -3.34
N VAL A 18 -7.26 9.76 -2.38
CA VAL A 18 -7.49 11.19 -2.11
C VAL A 18 -6.22 11.82 -1.54
N ALA A 19 -5.68 12.85 -2.20
CA ALA A 19 -4.58 13.65 -1.67
C ALA A 19 -5.03 14.36 -0.39
N LYS A 20 -4.40 14.03 0.74
CA LYS A 20 -4.68 14.62 2.05
C LYS A 20 -4.37 16.11 2.06
N LEU A 21 -3.28 16.53 1.43
CA LEU A 21 -2.94 17.95 1.31
C LEU A 21 -4.05 18.74 0.60
N GLN A 22 -4.61 18.21 -0.50
CA GLN A 22 -5.73 18.89 -1.19
C GLN A 22 -6.99 18.97 -0.32
N LYS A 23 -7.25 17.94 0.50
CA LYS A 23 -8.37 17.97 1.45
C LYS A 23 -8.19 19.11 2.45
N ASP A 24 -7.01 19.22 3.04
CA ASP A 24 -6.74 20.25 4.04
C ASP A 24 -6.79 21.67 3.46
N ILE A 25 -6.35 21.88 2.20
CA ILE A 25 -6.49 23.21 1.57
C ILE A 25 -7.96 23.53 1.27
N ASN A 26 -8.78 22.53 0.93
CA ASN A 26 -10.23 22.75 0.82
C ASN A 26 -10.84 23.14 2.18
N GLU A 27 -10.42 22.50 3.28
CA GLU A 27 -10.84 22.84 4.64
C GLU A 27 -10.43 24.27 5.00
N TYR A 28 -9.17 24.65 4.74
CA TYR A 28 -8.68 26.04 4.88
C TYR A 28 -9.57 27.05 4.14
N CYS A 29 -9.99 26.74 2.92
CA CYS A 29 -10.91 27.58 2.16
C CYS A 29 -12.30 27.70 2.80
N ASN A 30 -12.82 26.63 3.40
CA ASN A 30 -14.11 26.67 4.10
C ASN A 30 -14.02 27.56 5.34
N GLU A 31 -13.02 27.35 6.19
CA GLU A 31 -12.78 28.18 7.38
C GLU A 31 -12.68 29.67 7.02
N ARG A 32 -11.98 29.98 5.93
CA ARG A 32 -11.80 31.36 5.52
C ARG A 32 -13.08 32.02 5.00
N PHE A 33 -13.97 31.26 4.38
CA PHE A 33 -15.31 31.74 4.02
C PHE A 33 -16.18 32.00 5.26
N GLU A 34 -16.09 31.12 6.27
CA GLU A 34 -16.80 31.31 7.55
C GLU A 34 -16.33 32.59 8.26
N GLU A 35 -15.02 32.85 8.30
CA GLU A 35 -14.44 34.08 8.87
C GLU A 35 -14.92 35.34 8.13
N LEU A 36 -14.90 35.32 6.79
CA LEU A 36 -15.37 36.44 5.97
C LEU A 36 -16.89 36.69 6.15
N CYS A 37 -17.68 35.63 6.26
CA CYS A 37 -19.10 35.71 6.58
C CYS A 37 -19.33 36.33 7.97
N ALA A 38 -18.62 35.85 9.00
CA ALA A 38 -18.72 36.36 10.36
C ALA A 38 -18.35 37.85 10.44
N ALA A 39 -17.32 38.26 9.69
CA ALA A 39 -16.89 39.64 9.55
C ALA A 39 -17.80 40.50 8.65
N LYS A 40 -18.84 39.91 8.03
CA LYS A 40 -19.76 40.56 7.08
C LYS A 40 -19.07 41.24 5.91
N VAL A 41 -17.91 40.71 5.51
CA VAL A 41 -17.18 41.21 4.35
C VAL A 41 -18.06 40.98 3.12
N MET A 42 -18.34 42.04 2.36
CA MET A 42 -19.27 41.99 1.22
C MET A 42 -20.68 41.47 1.57
N GLY A 43 -21.16 41.74 2.79
CA GLY A 43 -22.52 41.38 3.20
C GLY A 43 -22.70 39.87 3.41
N THR A 44 -23.56 39.22 2.63
CA THR A 44 -23.90 37.79 2.76
C THR A 44 -23.18 36.90 1.75
N THR A 45 -22.32 37.45 0.89
CA THR A 45 -21.70 36.73 -0.23
C THR A 45 -20.88 35.50 0.21
N TYR A 46 -20.16 35.60 1.33
CA TYR A 46 -19.37 34.48 1.87
C TYR A 46 -20.16 33.58 2.83
N CYS A 47 -21.40 33.95 3.16
CA CYS A 47 -22.27 33.19 4.06
C CYS A 47 -22.96 32.04 3.32
N ILE A 48 -22.17 31.05 2.91
CA ILE A 48 -22.64 29.93 2.10
C ILE A 48 -22.78 28.66 2.93
N LYS A 49 -23.65 27.75 2.48
CA LYS A 49 -23.80 26.40 3.05
C LYS A 49 -23.18 25.31 2.17
N SER A 50 -22.86 25.65 0.93
CA SER A 50 -22.24 24.74 -0.04
C SER A 50 -20.73 24.59 0.25
N PRO A 51 -20.11 23.44 -0.04
CA PRO A 51 -18.67 23.25 0.14
C PRO A 51 -17.85 24.27 -0.67
N VAL A 52 -16.77 24.76 -0.09
CA VAL A 52 -15.73 25.55 -0.75
C VAL A 52 -14.56 24.63 -1.10
N VAL A 53 -13.95 24.84 -2.26
CA VAL A 53 -12.78 24.10 -2.72
C VAL A 53 -11.64 25.03 -3.13
N ALA A 54 -10.41 24.59 -2.87
CA ALA A 54 -9.22 25.28 -3.29
C ALA A 54 -8.78 24.81 -4.67
N ARG A 55 -8.49 25.74 -5.57
CA ARG A 55 -7.92 25.44 -6.90
C ARG A 55 -6.83 26.43 -7.25
N TYR A 56 -5.82 25.95 -7.96
CA TYR A 56 -4.82 26.79 -8.60
C TYR A 56 -5.32 27.17 -9.99
N GLY A 57 -5.72 28.42 -10.18
CA GLY A 57 -6.38 28.84 -11.41
C GLY A 57 -6.43 30.35 -11.55
N PRO A 58 -6.84 30.85 -12.72
CA PRO A 58 -7.01 32.27 -12.94
C PRO A 58 -8.33 32.75 -12.31
N ASP A 59 -8.44 34.05 -12.03
CA ASP A 59 -9.69 34.73 -11.63
C ASP A 59 -10.63 35.00 -12.81
N GLU A 60 -10.08 35.15 -14.01
CA GLU A 60 -10.81 35.35 -15.26
C GLU A 60 -10.10 34.63 -16.42
N PRO A 61 -10.77 34.40 -17.58
CA PRO A 61 -10.12 33.78 -18.73
C PRO A 61 -8.85 34.55 -19.16
N GLY A 62 -7.69 33.92 -19.01
CA GLY A 62 -6.38 34.53 -19.32
C GLY A 62 -5.71 35.30 -18.17
N GLY A 63 -6.32 35.31 -16.97
CA GLY A 63 -5.78 35.94 -15.77
C GLY A 63 -4.56 35.20 -15.17
N ALA A 64 -3.98 35.78 -14.12
CA ALA A 64 -2.80 35.22 -13.45
C ALA A 64 -3.17 33.99 -12.60
N MET A 65 -2.38 32.92 -12.73
CA MET A 65 -2.56 31.69 -11.98
C MET A 65 -2.23 31.89 -10.50
N ALA A 66 -3.20 31.62 -9.62
CA ALA A 66 -3.03 31.71 -8.18
C ALA A 66 -3.90 30.69 -7.45
N TRP A 67 -3.54 30.42 -6.19
CA TRP A 67 -4.40 29.66 -5.29
C TRP A 67 -5.60 30.50 -4.86
N ARG A 68 -6.79 29.95 -5.08
CA ARG A 68 -8.06 30.63 -4.84
C ARG A 68 -9.07 29.64 -4.28
N CYS A 69 -9.99 30.17 -3.49
CA CYS A 69 -11.12 29.43 -2.94
C CYS A 69 -12.38 29.71 -3.76
N TYR A 70 -13.05 28.65 -4.21
CA TYR A 70 -14.24 28.70 -5.06
C TYR A 70 -15.39 27.97 -4.40
N LYS A 71 -16.61 28.44 -4.60
CA LYS A 71 -17.78 27.61 -4.25
C LYS A 71 -17.78 26.39 -5.16
N LYS A 72 -17.98 25.20 -4.61
CA LYS A 72 -17.92 23.95 -5.40
C LYS A 72 -18.97 23.93 -6.51
N GLU A 73 -20.12 24.56 -6.30
CA GLU A 73 -21.21 24.67 -7.29
C GLU A 73 -20.89 25.58 -8.49
N GLU A 74 -19.85 26.42 -8.38
CA GLU A 74 -19.39 27.33 -9.44
C GLU A 74 -18.20 26.77 -10.23
N ILE A 75 -17.74 25.56 -9.88
CA ILE A 75 -16.70 24.87 -10.63
C ILE A 75 -17.36 23.98 -11.69
N ASN A 76 -17.01 24.22 -12.95
CA ASN A 76 -17.45 23.37 -14.05
C ASN A 76 -16.63 22.07 -14.08
N ASP A 77 -17.24 20.97 -13.66
CA ASP A 77 -16.59 19.65 -13.58
C ASP A 77 -16.43 18.94 -14.94
N ALA A 78 -16.82 19.56 -16.06
CA ALA A 78 -16.66 18.96 -17.39
C ALA A 78 -15.27 19.18 -18.02
N ARG A 79 -14.41 19.98 -17.39
CA ARG A 79 -13.10 20.41 -17.94
C ARG A 79 -11.98 20.24 -16.92
N ARG A 80 -10.73 20.20 -17.38
CA ARG A 80 -9.51 20.12 -16.55
C ARG A 80 -8.65 21.37 -16.77
N HIS A 81 -9.16 22.54 -16.39
CA HIS A 81 -8.47 23.81 -16.59
C HIS A 81 -7.96 24.44 -15.28
N VAL A 82 -8.08 23.71 -14.16
CA VAL A 82 -7.57 24.13 -12.85
C VAL A 82 -6.56 23.13 -12.31
N GLY A 83 -5.67 23.63 -11.46
CA GLY A 83 -4.72 22.82 -10.71
C GLY A 83 -5.25 22.41 -9.34
N CYS A 84 -4.87 21.20 -8.92
CA CYS A 84 -4.93 20.70 -7.55
C CYS A 84 -3.51 20.33 -7.09
N VAL A 85 -3.34 19.86 -5.86
CA VAL A 85 -2.04 19.38 -5.35
C VAL A 85 -2.05 17.91 -4.97
N ASP A 86 -0.93 17.24 -5.25
CA ASP A 86 -0.61 15.99 -4.58
C ASP A 86 -0.12 16.23 -3.13
N ASN A 87 0.18 15.17 -2.40
CA ASN A 87 0.69 15.26 -1.02
C ASN A 87 2.07 15.93 -0.91
N CYS A 88 2.76 16.14 -2.03
CA CYS A 88 4.04 16.83 -2.12
C CYS A 88 3.93 18.29 -2.52
N GLY A 89 2.71 18.81 -2.69
CA GLY A 89 2.45 20.18 -3.06
C GLY A 89 2.76 20.47 -4.53
N ASN A 90 2.91 19.44 -5.37
CA ASN A 90 3.05 19.63 -6.80
C ASN A 90 1.70 20.01 -7.39
N VAL A 91 1.64 21.12 -8.13
CA VAL A 91 0.43 21.53 -8.83
C VAL A 91 0.25 20.65 -10.07
N ILE A 92 -0.83 19.88 -10.10
CA ILE A 92 -1.18 18.93 -11.17
C ILE A 92 -2.59 19.20 -11.67
N GLN A 93 -2.94 18.67 -12.84
CA GLN A 93 -4.27 18.89 -13.41
C GLN A 93 -5.38 18.33 -12.53
N CYS A 94 -6.54 18.96 -12.56
CA CYS A 94 -7.68 18.56 -11.75
C CYS A 94 -8.98 18.90 -12.46
N ILE A 95 -10.03 18.13 -12.18
CA ILE A 95 -11.36 18.43 -12.69
C ILE A 95 -11.84 19.77 -12.11
N GLY A 96 -12.26 20.64 -13.02
CA GLY A 96 -12.76 21.97 -12.78
C GLY A 96 -12.36 22.97 -13.86
N GLU A 97 -13.24 23.92 -14.12
CA GLU A 97 -12.94 25.20 -14.73
C GLU A 97 -13.67 26.27 -13.91
N ALA A 98 -12.95 27.31 -13.49
CA ALA A 98 -13.56 28.43 -12.80
C ALA A 98 -14.42 29.22 -13.80
N THR A 99 -15.72 29.31 -13.57
CA THR A 99 -16.58 30.23 -14.32
C THR A 99 -16.42 31.64 -13.77
N PRO A 100 -16.19 32.67 -14.60
CA PRO A 100 -16.17 34.04 -14.14
C PRO A 100 -17.59 34.48 -13.75
N SER A 101 -17.94 34.32 -12.47
CA SER A 101 -19.16 34.90 -11.89
C SER A 101 -18.90 35.28 -10.44
N ASP A 102 -19.28 36.51 -10.07
CA ASP A 102 -19.39 37.26 -8.80
C ASP A 102 -18.71 36.80 -7.49
N THR A 103 -18.35 35.53 -7.32
CA THR A 103 -17.44 35.08 -6.27
C THR A 103 -16.03 35.25 -6.78
N PHE A 104 -15.45 36.40 -6.44
CA PHE A 104 -14.01 36.59 -6.48
C PHE A 104 -13.36 35.35 -5.89
N GLY A 105 -12.64 34.56 -6.70
CA GLY A 105 -11.76 33.55 -6.18
C GLY A 105 -10.78 34.28 -5.28
N VAL A 106 -11.04 34.29 -3.98
CA VAL A 106 -10.29 35.14 -3.05
C VAL A 106 -8.89 34.56 -3.03
N ALA A 107 -7.96 35.29 -3.64
CA ALA A 107 -6.56 34.94 -3.55
C ALA A 107 -6.16 35.16 -2.10
N PHE A 108 -5.66 34.10 -1.47
CA PHE A 108 -5.03 34.21 -0.17
C PHE A 108 -3.52 34.16 -0.40
N PRO A 109 -2.83 35.32 -0.34
CA PRO A 109 -1.40 35.38 -0.65
C PRO A 109 -0.56 34.42 0.22
N GLU A 110 -1.06 34.14 1.43
CA GLU A 110 -0.44 33.25 2.40
C GLU A 110 -0.63 31.75 2.09
N MET A 111 -1.53 31.40 1.17
CA MET A 111 -1.86 29.98 0.90
C MET A 111 -0.67 29.22 0.34
N ASN A 112 0.18 29.85 -0.48
CA ASN A 112 1.43 29.23 -0.93
C ASN A 112 2.30 28.82 0.26
N ASN A 113 2.52 29.73 1.21
CA ASN A 113 3.34 29.45 2.40
C ASN A 113 2.68 28.37 3.28
N TRP A 114 1.35 28.43 3.43
CA TRP A 114 0.59 27.44 4.17
C TRP A 114 0.73 26.04 3.55
N ILE A 115 0.62 25.92 2.22
CA ILE A 115 0.82 24.66 1.49
C ILE A 115 2.25 24.15 1.68
N GLN A 116 3.25 25.02 1.59
CA GLN A 116 4.66 24.64 1.79
C GLN A 116 4.96 24.17 3.22
N GLN A 117 4.26 24.69 4.22
CA GLN A 117 4.37 24.21 5.60
C GLN A 117 3.61 22.89 5.76
N ARG A 118 2.37 22.82 5.27
CA ARG A 118 1.48 21.67 5.45
C ARG A 118 1.97 20.43 4.72
N LYS A 119 2.61 20.57 3.55
CA LYS A 119 3.15 19.43 2.79
C LYS A 119 4.21 18.63 3.58
N GLN A 120 4.88 19.24 4.56
CA GLN A 120 5.88 18.54 5.38
C GLN A 120 5.26 17.37 6.17
N ALA A 121 3.98 17.47 6.49
CA ALA A 121 3.24 16.40 7.14
C ALA A 121 3.00 15.19 6.22
N TYR A 122 2.95 15.36 4.89
CA TYR A 122 2.48 14.31 3.97
C TYR A 122 3.50 13.86 2.93
N CYS A 123 4.44 14.72 2.55
CA CYS A 123 5.40 14.40 1.50
C CYS A 123 6.60 13.65 2.06
N SER A 124 6.82 12.41 1.62
CA SER A 124 7.98 11.64 2.04
C SER A 124 9.29 12.26 1.53
N SER A 125 10.37 12.13 2.30
CA SER A 125 11.72 12.49 1.87
C SER A 125 12.15 11.74 0.61
N TYR A 126 11.74 10.48 0.48
CA TYR A 126 11.95 9.65 -0.70
C TYR A 126 11.24 10.23 -1.93
N GLN A 127 9.96 10.59 -1.84
CA GLN A 127 9.23 11.20 -2.96
C GLN A 127 9.74 12.60 -3.29
N LEU A 128 10.15 13.40 -2.30
CA LEU A 128 10.84 14.67 -2.53
C LEU A 128 12.10 14.48 -3.37
N THR A 129 12.90 13.47 -3.03
CA THR A 129 14.14 13.14 -3.73
C THR A 129 13.86 12.68 -5.16
N ALA A 130 12.87 11.79 -5.34
CA ALA A 130 12.44 11.37 -6.67
C ALA A 130 11.96 12.56 -7.52
N ASN A 131 11.14 13.45 -6.96
CA ASN A 131 10.69 14.67 -7.64
C ASN A 131 11.87 15.60 -7.97
N ALA A 132 12.84 15.73 -7.06
CA ALA A 132 14.04 16.56 -7.28
C ALA A 132 14.87 16.04 -8.46
N MET A 133 14.99 14.73 -8.63
CA MET A 133 15.65 14.12 -9.79
C MET A 133 14.92 14.44 -11.10
N CYS A 134 13.58 14.50 -11.08
CA CYS A 134 12.76 14.94 -12.22
C CYS A 134 12.78 16.46 -12.46
N SER A 135 13.18 17.24 -11.47
CA SER A 135 13.19 18.71 -11.53
C SER A 135 14.42 19.29 -12.24
N SER A 136 15.34 18.44 -12.73
CA SER A 136 16.53 18.86 -13.49
C SER A 136 16.22 19.34 -14.93
N GLY A 137 14.97 19.24 -15.38
CA GLY A 137 14.46 19.75 -16.66
C GLY A 137 13.61 21.03 -16.55
N LYS A 138 13.40 21.73 -17.68
CA LYS A 138 12.83 23.09 -17.81
C LYS A 138 11.39 23.31 -17.27
N SER A 139 10.67 22.29 -16.77
CA SER A 139 9.27 22.41 -16.32
C SER A 139 8.96 21.86 -14.93
N GLY A 140 9.96 21.47 -14.10
CA GLY A 140 9.71 21.01 -12.73
C GLY A 140 8.90 19.71 -12.68
N GLY A 141 9.46 18.64 -13.25
CA GLY A 141 8.79 17.35 -13.40
C GLY A 141 8.46 16.66 -12.07
N VAL A 142 7.43 15.82 -12.10
CA VAL A 142 7.01 14.99 -10.97
C VAL A 142 7.36 13.53 -11.21
N ALA A 143 7.87 12.86 -10.18
CA ALA A 143 8.25 11.45 -10.28
C ALA A 143 7.07 10.56 -9.90
N ARG A 144 6.84 9.50 -10.68
CA ARG A 144 5.90 8.42 -10.37
C ARG A 144 6.54 7.07 -10.65
N TYR A 145 6.18 6.07 -9.85
CA TYR A 145 6.66 4.72 -9.99
C TYR A 145 5.73 3.91 -10.91
N ASP A 146 6.31 3.34 -11.97
CA ASP A 146 5.68 2.32 -12.80
C ASP A 146 5.95 0.97 -12.12
N HIS A 147 5.00 0.54 -11.28
CA HIS A 147 5.08 -0.71 -10.53
C HIS A 147 5.15 -1.96 -11.43
N ILE A 148 4.58 -1.90 -12.63
CA ILE A 148 4.58 -3.01 -13.60
C ILE A 148 6.00 -3.21 -14.15
N ARG A 149 6.65 -2.12 -14.56
CA ARG A 149 8.02 -2.17 -15.10
C ARG A 149 9.11 -1.94 -14.05
N ARG A 150 8.71 -1.77 -12.79
CA ARG A 150 9.58 -1.50 -11.64
C ARG A 150 10.58 -0.37 -11.90
N ARG A 151 10.08 0.79 -12.35
CA ARG A 151 10.94 1.93 -12.71
C ARG A 151 10.31 3.27 -12.40
N TRP A 152 11.15 4.28 -12.22
CA TRP A 152 10.72 5.65 -11.99
C TRP A 152 10.59 6.43 -13.29
N ILE A 153 9.48 7.16 -13.43
CA ILE A 153 9.15 7.96 -14.60
C ILE A 153 8.94 9.40 -14.16
N CYS A 154 9.56 10.33 -14.89
CA CYS A 154 9.33 11.75 -14.77
C CYS A 154 8.24 12.18 -15.75
N PHE A 155 7.20 12.78 -15.19
CA PHE A 155 6.11 13.38 -15.94
C PHE A 155 6.17 14.90 -15.86
N ASP A 156 5.72 15.56 -16.93
CA ASP A 156 5.34 16.97 -16.81
C ASP A 156 4.09 17.05 -15.90
N PRO A 157 3.98 18.03 -14.99
CA PRO A 157 2.79 18.18 -14.15
C PRO A 157 1.50 18.39 -14.96
N SER A 158 1.63 18.85 -16.22
CA SER A 158 0.50 19.01 -17.17
C SER A 158 0.03 17.69 -17.77
N ASP A 159 0.83 16.62 -17.70
CA ASP A 159 0.48 15.30 -18.23
C ASP A 159 -0.18 14.39 -17.18
N VAL A 160 -0.22 14.83 -15.92
CA VAL A 160 -0.82 14.06 -14.82
C VAL A 160 -1.97 14.81 -14.17
N ALA A 161 -2.94 14.06 -13.66
CA ALA A 161 -4.11 14.60 -12.99
C ALA A 161 -4.33 13.98 -11.61
N LEU A 162 -4.95 14.74 -10.70
CA LEU A 162 -5.20 14.33 -9.33
C LEU A 162 -5.99 13.02 -9.22
N ASP A 163 -6.99 12.83 -10.08
CA ASP A 163 -7.81 11.63 -10.22
C ASP A 163 -7.15 10.53 -11.07
N GLY A 164 -6.00 10.81 -11.68
CA GLY A 164 -5.15 9.83 -12.32
C GLY A 164 -4.46 8.96 -11.27
N ALA A 165 -4.47 7.64 -11.49
CA ALA A 165 -3.85 6.69 -10.59
C ALA A 165 -2.35 6.56 -10.86
N SER A 166 -1.56 6.50 -9.78
CA SER A 166 -0.11 6.31 -9.86
C SER A 166 0.44 5.67 -8.59
N TYR A 167 1.73 5.36 -8.60
CA TYR A 167 2.49 5.00 -7.41
C TYR A 167 3.56 6.05 -7.12
N CYS A 168 3.84 6.26 -5.85
CA CYS A 168 4.82 7.18 -5.29
C CYS A 168 5.68 6.43 -4.27
N ALA A 169 6.70 7.08 -3.71
CA ALA A 169 7.44 6.56 -2.58
C ALA A 169 6.75 6.95 -1.27
N ASP A 170 6.51 5.98 -0.39
CA ASP A 170 6.13 6.24 0.99
C ASP A 170 7.31 6.82 1.79
N ASN A 171 7.09 7.09 3.08
CA ASN A 171 8.12 7.63 3.96
C ASN A 171 9.14 6.61 4.49
N CYS A 172 9.16 5.40 3.92
CA CYS A 172 10.21 4.38 4.06
C CYS A 172 10.85 3.97 2.72
N GLY A 173 10.50 4.64 1.61
CA GLY A 173 11.05 4.40 0.28
C GLY A 173 10.35 3.30 -0.53
N GLY A 174 9.28 2.70 0.02
CA GLY A 174 8.47 1.69 -0.65
C GLY A 174 7.47 2.28 -1.65
N PRO A 175 7.06 1.54 -2.69
CA PRO A 175 6.04 2.00 -3.63
C PRO A 175 4.65 1.94 -2.98
N VAL A 176 3.93 3.06 -2.98
CA VAL A 176 2.55 3.20 -2.45
C VAL A 176 1.64 3.88 -3.48
N PRO A 177 0.37 3.47 -3.61
CA PRO A 177 -0.60 4.19 -4.44
C PRO A 177 -0.70 5.67 -4.03
N CYS A 178 -0.75 6.57 -5.01
CA CYS A 178 -0.87 8.01 -4.79
C CYS A 178 -1.63 8.73 -5.91
N ALA A 179 -2.10 9.94 -5.60
CA ALA A 179 -2.73 10.85 -6.55
C ALA A 179 -1.71 11.46 -7.53
N GLY A 180 -2.18 11.86 -8.71
CA GLY A 180 -1.33 12.53 -9.71
C GLY A 180 -0.70 11.57 -10.70
N GLY A 181 -1.51 10.75 -11.36
CA GLY A 181 -1.09 9.85 -12.42
C GLY A 181 -1.65 10.19 -13.79
N LEU A 182 -1.42 9.31 -14.75
CA LEU A 182 -2.07 9.39 -16.06
C LEU A 182 -3.56 9.05 -15.92
N VAL A 183 -4.40 9.83 -16.57
CA VAL A 183 -5.84 9.52 -16.68
C VAL A 183 -6.01 8.38 -17.69
N ARG A 184 -6.95 7.47 -17.41
CA ARG A 184 -7.18 6.32 -18.27
C ARG A 184 -7.55 6.74 -19.69
N GLY A 185 -6.75 6.32 -20.66
CA GLY A 185 -6.96 6.61 -22.09
C GLY A 185 -6.32 7.92 -22.55
N GLU A 186 -5.73 8.70 -21.64
CA GLU A 186 -4.93 9.87 -22.00
C GLU A 186 -3.46 9.48 -22.18
N LEU A 187 -2.79 10.13 -23.13
CA LEU A 187 -1.37 9.97 -23.38
C LEU A 187 -0.62 11.23 -22.94
N PRO A 188 0.59 11.10 -22.36
CA PRO A 188 1.40 12.25 -22.02
C PRO A 188 1.77 13.00 -23.30
N GLN A 189 1.58 14.32 -23.29
CA GLN A 189 1.82 15.20 -24.42
C GLN A 189 3.23 15.79 -24.40
N TYR A 190 3.78 16.06 -23.22
CA TYR A 190 4.96 16.90 -23.08
C TYR A 190 6.22 16.13 -22.74
N THR A 191 6.23 15.28 -21.71
CA THR A 191 7.47 14.60 -21.31
C THR A 191 7.26 13.23 -20.71
N LEU A 192 8.07 12.27 -21.17
CA LEU A 192 8.26 10.97 -20.53
C LEU A 192 9.75 10.63 -20.55
N TYR A 193 10.44 10.86 -19.42
CA TYR A 193 11.81 10.41 -19.20
C TYR A 193 11.82 9.37 -18.09
N VAL A 194 12.66 8.35 -18.22
CA VAL A 194 12.81 7.28 -17.24
C VAL A 194 14.09 7.51 -16.48
N ILE A 195 14.02 7.61 -15.16
CA ILE A 195 15.20 7.67 -14.30
C ILE A 195 15.85 6.29 -14.33
N GLN A 196 17.18 6.23 -14.49
CA GLN A 196 17.88 4.96 -14.39
C GLN A 196 17.70 4.39 -12.99
N HIS A 197 17.36 3.11 -12.90
CA HIS A 197 17.02 2.47 -11.63
C HIS A 197 18.12 2.64 -10.58
N THR A 198 19.38 2.47 -11.00
CA THR A 198 20.57 2.60 -10.16
C THR A 198 20.73 3.99 -9.55
N ASP A 199 20.38 5.05 -10.29
CA ASP A 199 20.48 6.43 -9.80
C ASP A 199 19.46 6.67 -8.67
N MET A 200 18.25 6.12 -8.81
CA MET A 200 17.22 6.24 -7.79
C MET A 200 17.54 5.38 -6.55
N GLU A 201 18.02 4.15 -6.74
CA GLU A 201 18.45 3.29 -5.63
C GLU A 201 19.53 3.97 -4.81
N SER A 202 20.58 4.49 -5.46
CA SER A 202 21.64 5.23 -4.76
C SER A 202 21.12 6.47 -4.02
N ALA A 203 20.15 7.17 -4.60
CA ALA A 203 19.52 8.32 -3.94
C ALA A 203 18.67 7.91 -2.74
N PHE A 204 17.98 6.76 -2.80
CA PHE A 204 17.15 6.24 -1.72
C PHE A 204 17.99 5.61 -0.60
N GLU A 205 19.09 4.92 -0.91
CA GLU A 205 20.03 4.38 0.07
C GLU A 205 20.69 5.46 0.92
N ALA A 206 20.85 6.68 0.37
CA ALA A 206 21.34 7.83 1.12
C ALA A 206 20.32 8.38 2.13
N LEU A 207 19.06 7.92 2.07
CA LEU A 207 17.99 8.33 2.97
C LEU A 207 17.71 7.21 3.97
N TRP A 208 17.79 7.56 5.24
CA TRP A 208 17.31 6.70 6.31
C TRP A 208 16.52 7.57 7.31
N PRO A 209 15.20 7.37 7.43
CA PRO A 209 14.35 8.23 8.25
C PRO A 209 14.37 7.85 9.73
N CYS A 210 14.93 6.69 10.08
CA CYS A 210 15.05 6.22 11.45
C CYS A 210 16.38 6.63 12.08
N GLU A 211 16.38 6.91 13.38
CA GLU A 211 17.58 7.37 14.08
C GLU A 211 18.67 6.29 14.14
N SER A 212 18.26 5.04 14.37
CA SER A 212 19.17 3.90 14.39
C SER A 212 19.17 3.19 13.02
N PRO A 213 20.36 2.82 12.49
CA PRO A 213 20.47 2.05 11.25
C PRO A 213 19.89 0.63 11.37
N ASP A 214 19.71 0.13 12.60
CA ASP A 214 19.16 -1.20 12.87
C ASP A 214 17.63 -1.20 13.05
N ASP A 215 16.99 -0.03 13.07
CA ASP A 215 15.53 0.08 13.25
C ASP A 215 14.79 -0.20 11.95
N ILE A 216 13.65 -0.90 12.01
CA ILE A 216 12.82 -1.07 10.81
C ILE A 216 11.92 0.15 10.63
N CYS A 217 11.96 0.75 9.45
CA CYS A 217 11.02 1.78 9.03
C CYS A 217 9.68 1.14 8.61
N MET A 218 8.60 1.51 9.29
CA MET A 218 7.23 1.24 8.85
C MET A 218 6.56 2.50 8.30
N PRO A 219 6.00 2.43 7.08
CA PRO A 219 5.44 3.61 6.45
C PRO A 219 4.16 4.07 7.15
N ARG A 220 3.97 5.38 7.20
CA ARG A 220 2.74 6.04 7.69
C ARG A 220 2.23 7.02 6.65
N LEU A 221 0.93 7.31 6.68
CA LEU A 221 0.33 8.34 5.81
C LEU A 221 0.76 9.77 6.15
N VAL A 222 1.35 9.96 7.32
CA VAL A 222 1.83 11.24 7.85
C VAL A 222 3.26 11.03 8.35
N ASN A 223 4.13 12.00 8.08
CA ASN A 223 5.50 12.00 8.58
C ASN A 223 5.57 12.30 10.08
N PRO A 224 6.60 11.79 10.79
CA PRO A 224 7.63 10.84 10.31
C PRO A 224 7.06 9.42 10.13
N PRO A 225 7.77 8.46 9.50
CA PRO A 225 7.40 7.05 9.59
C PRO A 225 7.47 6.54 11.03
N GLN A 226 7.01 5.32 11.26
CA GLN A 226 7.22 4.65 12.54
C GLN A 226 8.54 3.86 12.48
N CYS A 227 9.45 4.14 13.39
CA CYS A 227 10.71 3.42 13.50
C CYS A 227 10.61 2.42 14.64
N LEU A 228 10.88 1.16 14.32
CA LEU A 228 10.74 0.05 15.23
C LEU A 228 12.11 -0.41 15.68
N THR A 229 12.31 -0.47 16.99
CA THR A 229 13.55 -0.97 17.56
C THR A 229 13.73 -2.46 17.26
N ARG A 230 14.95 -2.97 17.36
CA ARG A 230 15.24 -4.40 17.21
C ARG A 230 14.36 -5.29 18.11
N GLU A 231 14.01 -4.86 19.31
CA GLU A 231 13.10 -5.56 20.24
C GLU A 231 11.66 -5.59 19.72
N GLN A 232 11.17 -4.46 19.20
CA GLN A 232 9.89 -4.35 18.49
C GLN A 232 9.91 -5.09 17.14
N THR A 233 11.09 -5.30 16.57
CA THR A 233 11.28 -6.07 15.35
C THR A 233 11.12 -7.57 15.62
N VAL A 234 11.54 -8.05 16.80
CA VAL A 234 11.24 -9.42 17.24
C VAL A 234 9.74 -9.59 17.55
N ALA A 235 9.06 -8.52 17.94
CA ALA A 235 7.59 -8.46 18.05
C ALA A 235 6.84 -8.50 16.71
N LEU A 236 7.52 -8.12 15.60
CA LEU A 236 7.01 -7.95 14.25
C LEU A 236 7.66 -8.91 13.25
N GLN A 237 7.98 -10.14 13.68
CA GLN A 237 8.18 -11.32 12.81
C GLN A 237 7.39 -11.17 11.52
N SER A 238 7.95 -11.42 10.32
CA SER A 238 7.22 -11.12 9.06
C SER A 238 5.81 -11.66 9.12
N LEU A 239 4.90 -10.71 9.30
CA LEU A 239 3.54 -11.00 9.64
C LEU A 239 2.88 -11.46 8.36
N SER A 240 2.02 -12.47 8.47
CA SER A 240 1.12 -12.76 7.36
C SER A 240 0.29 -11.51 7.05
N ALA A 241 -0.15 -11.36 5.79
CA ALA A 241 -1.05 -10.27 5.43
C ALA A 241 -2.30 -10.21 6.31
N GLN A 242 -2.78 -11.38 6.75
CA GLN A 242 -3.88 -11.51 7.70
C GLN A 242 -3.54 -10.95 9.08
N GLN A 243 -2.35 -11.24 9.61
CA GLN A 243 -1.90 -10.70 10.90
C GLN A 243 -1.69 -9.18 10.83
N MET A 244 -1.19 -8.66 9.70
CA MET A 244 -1.09 -7.22 9.46
C MET A 244 -2.47 -6.55 9.43
N ALA A 245 -3.47 -7.18 8.81
CA ALA A 245 -4.83 -6.66 8.81
C ALA A 245 -5.44 -6.61 10.22
N LEU A 246 -5.17 -7.61 11.07
CA LEU A 246 -5.58 -7.60 12.48
C LEU A 246 -4.91 -6.44 13.25
N GLN A 247 -3.61 -6.24 13.07
CA GLN A 247 -2.88 -5.16 13.74
C GLN A 247 -3.35 -3.78 13.26
N ARG A 248 -3.58 -3.61 11.96
CA ARG A 248 -4.16 -2.38 11.41
C ARG A 248 -5.52 -2.06 12.02
N ALA A 249 -6.39 -3.07 12.13
CA ALA A 249 -7.70 -2.89 12.76
C ALA A 249 -7.60 -2.48 14.24
N CYS A 250 -6.60 -2.98 14.97
CA CYS A 250 -6.31 -2.52 16.33
C CYS A 250 -5.84 -1.06 16.33
N GLN A 251 -4.85 -0.72 15.49
CA GLN A 251 -4.29 0.62 15.45
C GLN A 251 -5.34 1.67 15.06
N GLU A 252 -6.10 1.44 13.99
CA GLU A 252 -7.13 2.37 13.51
C GLU A 252 -8.22 2.62 14.56
N ALA A 253 -8.67 1.57 15.25
CA ALA A 253 -9.68 1.70 16.29
C ALA A 253 -9.19 2.52 17.49
N MET A 254 -7.93 2.34 17.88
CA MET A 254 -7.35 3.05 19.03
C MET A 254 -7.02 4.49 18.70
N ASP A 255 -6.51 4.76 17.50
CA ASP A 255 -6.28 6.13 17.02
C ASP A 255 -7.59 6.91 16.87
N GLU A 256 -8.71 6.26 16.51
CA GLU A 256 -10.04 6.89 16.51
C GLU A 256 -10.54 7.15 17.94
N ALA A 257 -10.50 6.14 18.83
CA ALA A 257 -10.93 6.30 20.21
C ALA A 257 -10.19 7.42 20.96
N CYS A 258 -8.89 7.59 20.67
CA CYS A 258 -8.10 8.70 21.19
C CYS A 258 -8.49 10.07 20.63
N ARG A 259 -8.89 10.14 19.36
CA ARG A 259 -9.41 11.38 18.76
C ARG A 259 -10.76 11.78 19.33
N GLU A 260 -11.61 10.79 19.61
CA GLU A 260 -12.93 10.98 20.23
C GLU A 260 -12.87 11.22 21.75
N GLY A 261 -11.69 11.04 22.36
CA GLY A 261 -11.47 11.17 23.80
C GLY A 261 -12.09 10.04 24.63
N THR A 262 -12.50 8.95 24.00
CA THR A 262 -13.03 7.74 24.67
C THR A 262 -11.90 6.85 25.19
N GLN A 263 -10.72 6.94 24.59
CA GLN A 263 -9.45 6.37 25.09
C GLN A 263 -8.52 7.52 25.48
N THR A 264 -7.93 7.47 26.67
CA THR A 264 -7.03 8.53 27.18
C THR A 264 -5.63 8.04 27.50
N GLU A 265 -5.39 6.73 27.49
CA GLU A 265 -4.11 6.09 27.77
C GLU A 265 -3.56 5.42 26.53
N GLU A 266 -2.23 5.34 26.41
CA GLU A 266 -1.55 4.68 25.28
C GLU A 266 -1.97 5.20 23.89
N CYS A 267 -2.43 6.46 23.88
CA CYS A 267 -2.90 7.13 22.68
C CYS A 267 -1.75 7.35 21.70
N TYR A 268 -2.02 7.00 20.44
CA TYR A 268 -1.04 7.07 19.34
C TYR A 268 0.21 6.19 19.57
N GLY A 269 0.18 5.29 20.56
CA GLY A 269 1.13 4.21 20.74
C GLY A 269 0.92 3.08 19.72
N LEU A 270 1.81 2.10 19.70
CA LEU A 270 1.66 0.92 18.85
C LEU A 270 0.72 -0.11 19.49
N TRP A 271 -0.31 -0.51 18.75
CA TRP A 271 -1.29 -1.51 19.18
C TRP A 271 -1.21 -2.77 18.32
N LEU A 272 -1.09 -3.92 18.98
CA LEU A 272 -0.93 -5.22 18.33
C LEU A 272 -2.08 -6.16 18.65
N ALA A 273 -2.52 -6.91 17.63
CA ALA A 273 -3.46 -8.00 17.81
C ALA A 273 -2.76 -9.28 18.28
N ARG A 274 -3.31 -9.93 19.30
CA ARG A 274 -2.88 -11.26 19.78
C ARG A 274 -4.10 -12.12 20.09
N TYR A 275 -3.97 -13.43 19.92
CA TYR A 275 -5.01 -14.37 20.33
C TYR A 275 -4.79 -14.79 21.79
N ASP A 276 -5.62 -14.22 22.66
CA ASP A 276 -5.55 -14.40 24.11
C ASP A 276 -6.33 -15.64 24.53
N VAL A 277 -5.59 -16.63 25.03
CA VAL A 277 -6.15 -17.77 25.75
C VAL A 277 -6.13 -17.40 27.23
N GLY A 278 -7.28 -16.95 27.75
CA GLY A 278 -7.40 -16.47 29.12
C GLY A 278 -6.80 -17.42 30.17
N GLY A 279 -6.42 -16.87 31.33
CA GLY A 279 -5.95 -17.66 32.47
C GLY A 279 -6.94 -18.76 32.85
N VAL A 280 -6.40 -19.90 33.28
CA VAL A 280 -7.10 -21.16 33.60
C VAL A 280 -8.41 -20.92 34.38
N PRO A 281 -9.54 -21.59 34.05
CA PRO A 281 -9.66 -22.75 33.16
C PRO A 281 -10.26 -22.44 31.78
N LYS A 282 -9.63 -23.03 30.75
CA LYS A 282 -10.07 -23.22 29.34
C LYS A 282 -11.40 -22.55 28.96
N VAL A 283 -11.36 -21.24 28.78
CA VAL A 283 -12.30 -20.55 27.88
C VAL A 283 -11.63 -20.50 26.50
N SER A 284 -12.40 -20.74 25.44
CA SER A 284 -11.98 -20.51 24.06
C SER A 284 -11.33 -19.12 23.95
N GLY A 285 -10.11 -19.05 23.43
CA GLY A 285 -9.40 -17.78 23.29
C GLY A 285 -10.11 -16.80 22.37
N THR A 286 -9.73 -15.52 22.43
CA THR A 286 -10.30 -14.46 21.60
C THR A 286 -9.20 -13.53 21.09
N TRP A 287 -9.42 -12.94 19.92
CA TRP A 287 -8.53 -11.91 19.40
C TRP A 287 -8.73 -10.59 20.14
N LYS A 288 -7.64 -10.03 20.65
CA LYS A 288 -7.64 -8.78 21.41
C LYS A 288 -6.53 -7.85 20.94
N CYS A 289 -6.74 -6.55 21.14
CA CYS A 289 -5.73 -5.51 20.93
C CYS A 289 -5.02 -5.17 22.24
N TYR A 290 -3.69 -5.08 22.18
CA TYR A 290 -2.86 -4.66 23.30
C TYR A 290 -1.94 -3.53 22.86
N PRO A 291 -1.70 -2.52 23.72
CA PRO A 291 -0.58 -1.62 23.51
C PRO A 291 0.71 -2.41 23.74
N VAL A 292 1.76 -2.06 22.99
CA VAL A 292 3.06 -2.75 23.06
C VAL A 292 3.66 -2.73 24.46
N SER A 293 3.43 -1.66 25.23
CA SER A 293 3.87 -1.52 26.63
C SER A 293 3.31 -2.61 27.56
N HIS A 294 2.22 -3.28 27.16
CA HIS A 294 1.52 -4.30 27.95
C HIS A 294 1.83 -5.73 27.48
N LEU A 295 2.79 -5.88 26.57
CA LEU A 295 3.25 -7.15 26.05
C LEU A 295 4.68 -7.42 26.52
N ASP A 296 4.89 -8.61 27.07
CA ASP A 296 6.20 -9.17 27.37
C ASP A 296 6.69 -9.96 26.14
N PHE A 297 7.62 -9.37 25.40
CA PHE A 297 8.20 -9.97 24.20
C PHE A 297 9.21 -11.08 24.48
N THR A 298 9.62 -11.27 25.73
CA THR A 298 10.40 -12.45 26.13
C THR A 298 9.53 -13.72 26.20
N ARG A 299 8.20 -13.56 26.19
CA ARG A 299 7.23 -14.65 26.28
C ARG A 299 6.43 -14.81 24.99
N LEU A 300 6.02 -16.05 24.72
CA LEU A 300 5.22 -16.40 23.56
C LEU A 300 3.72 -16.19 23.78
N SER A 301 3.08 -15.66 22.75
CA SER A 301 1.66 -15.51 22.52
C SER A 301 1.26 -16.26 21.24
N ASN A 302 0.05 -16.00 20.75
CA ASN A 302 -0.46 -16.58 19.51
C ASN A 302 -0.77 -15.48 18.47
N CYS A 303 -0.30 -15.71 17.25
CA CYS A 303 -0.53 -14.92 16.04
C CYS A 303 -1.17 -15.81 14.95
N ILE A 304 -1.38 -15.27 13.74
CA ILE A 304 -2.03 -15.97 12.62
C ILE A 304 -1.13 -16.07 11.38
N ASP A 305 -1.16 -17.21 10.70
CA ASP A 305 -0.24 -17.55 9.61
C ASP A 305 -0.68 -17.12 8.20
N GLY A 306 -1.86 -16.49 8.07
CA GLY A 306 -2.46 -16.16 6.76
C GLY A 306 -3.45 -17.20 6.25
N CYS A 307 -3.51 -18.36 6.92
CA CYS A 307 -4.46 -19.43 6.66
C CYS A 307 -5.43 -19.68 7.80
N GLY A 308 -5.55 -18.72 8.72
CA GLY A 308 -6.39 -18.89 9.90
C GLY A 308 -5.76 -19.75 11.00
N ASN A 309 -4.55 -20.29 10.81
CA ASN A 309 -3.93 -21.15 11.82
C ASN A 309 -3.23 -20.30 12.87
N LEU A 310 -3.39 -20.70 14.13
CA LEU A 310 -2.67 -20.09 15.24
C LEU A 310 -1.21 -20.55 15.24
N ILE A 311 -0.29 -19.60 15.29
CA ILE A 311 1.15 -19.83 15.39
C ILE A 311 1.72 -19.10 16.60
N ARG A 312 2.84 -19.60 17.14
CA ARG A 312 3.52 -18.97 18.27
C ARG A 312 4.31 -17.75 17.81
N CYS A 313 4.06 -16.62 18.45
CA CYS A 313 4.77 -15.37 18.19
C CYS A 313 5.15 -14.69 19.51
N GLN A 314 6.10 -13.76 19.50
CA GLN A 314 6.49 -13.04 20.71
C GLN A 314 5.47 -11.97 21.11
N GLY A 315 5.44 -11.63 22.41
CA GLY A 315 4.58 -10.59 22.97
C GLY A 315 3.35 -11.18 23.62
N ARG A 316 3.55 -11.81 24.79
CA ARG A 316 2.46 -12.29 25.65
C ARG A 316 1.99 -11.17 26.57
N ARG A 317 0.69 -11.10 26.84
CA ARG A 317 0.14 -10.15 27.82
C ARG A 317 0.85 -10.26 29.17
N ILE A 318 1.22 -9.13 29.75
CA ILE A 318 1.69 -9.02 31.14
C ILE A 318 0.47 -9.23 32.06
N GLU A 319 0.52 -10.21 32.97
CA GLU A 319 -0.67 -10.68 33.72
C GLU A 319 -1.30 -9.62 34.64
N GLU A 320 -0.52 -8.63 35.08
CA GLU A 320 -0.97 -7.52 35.92
C GLU A 320 -1.62 -6.36 35.12
N SER A 321 -1.58 -6.42 33.78
CA SER A 321 -2.14 -5.38 32.92
C SER A 321 -3.55 -5.74 32.43
N SER A 322 -4.50 -4.84 32.67
CA SER A 322 -5.92 -5.01 32.34
C SER A 322 -6.36 -4.35 31.03
N THR A 323 -5.50 -3.56 30.37
CA THR A 323 -5.89 -2.79 29.18
C THR A 323 -5.78 -3.66 27.93
N SER A 324 -6.89 -4.32 27.59
CA SER A 324 -7.09 -5.01 26.31
C SER A 324 -8.42 -4.57 25.71
N VAL A 325 -8.44 -4.33 24.40
CA VAL A 325 -9.68 -3.96 23.70
C VAL A 325 -10.18 -5.13 22.85
N ASP A 326 -11.46 -5.44 23.03
CA ASP A 326 -12.18 -6.43 22.24
C ASP A 326 -12.83 -5.76 21.03
N LEU A 327 -12.40 -6.15 19.83
CA LEU A 327 -12.89 -5.60 18.57
C LEU A 327 -13.56 -6.71 17.74
N PRO A 328 -14.89 -6.66 17.51
CA PRO A 328 -15.59 -7.69 16.75
C PRO A 328 -15.04 -7.92 15.33
N GLN A 329 -14.44 -6.90 14.70
CA GLN A 329 -13.83 -7.04 13.38
C GLN A 329 -12.61 -7.97 13.35
N LEU A 330 -11.91 -8.19 14.48
CA LEU A 330 -10.73 -9.05 14.51
C LEU A 330 -11.10 -10.51 14.19
N THR A 331 -12.18 -11.01 14.78
CA THR A 331 -12.67 -12.36 14.47
C THR A 331 -13.06 -12.51 13.01
N ARG A 332 -13.62 -11.46 12.38
CA ARG A 332 -13.96 -11.47 10.95
C ARG A 332 -12.71 -11.57 10.08
N ILE A 333 -11.69 -10.75 10.35
CA ILE A 333 -10.41 -10.76 9.62
C ILE A 333 -9.70 -12.11 9.80
N ALA A 334 -9.67 -12.63 11.04
CA ALA A 334 -9.03 -13.91 11.35
C ALA A 334 -9.72 -15.11 10.70
N SER A 335 -11.03 -15.01 10.43
CA SER A 335 -11.81 -16.07 9.79
C SER A 335 -11.94 -15.88 8.28
N ASP A 336 -11.37 -14.83 7.70
CA ASP A 336 -11.47 -14.54 6.27
C ASP A 336 -10.61 -15.53 5.46
N PRO A 337 -11.23 -16.44 4.68
CA PRO A 337 -10.50 -17.46 3.96
C PRO A 337 -9.74 -16.91 2.74
N THR A 338 -9.94 -15.65 2.36
CA THR A 338 -9.31 -15.05 1.18
C THR A 338 -7.82 -14.85 1.36
N TYR A 339 -7.31 -14.72 2.58
CA TYR A 339 -5.86 -14.60 2.85
C TYR A 339 -5.06 -15.86 2.53
N CYS A 340 -5.74 -17.00 2.44
CA CYS A 340 -5.10 -18.29 2.24
C CYS A 340 -5.24 -18.75 0.79
N SER A 341 -4.10 -18.92 0.13
CA SER A 341 -4.05 -19.36 -1.27
C SER A 341 -4.65 -20.75 -1.46
N ALA A 342 -5.16 -21.03 -2.66
CA ALA A 342 -5.66 -22.36 -3.00
C ALA A 342 -4.54 -23.41 -2.91
N TYR A 343 -3.34 -23.04 -3.33
CA TYR A 343 -2.12 -23.84 -3.26
C TYR A 343 -1.77 -24.24 -1.82
N GLN A 344 -1.72 -23.25 -0.91
CA GLN A 344 -1.41 -23.49 0.49
C GLN A 344 -2.53 -24.26 1.19
N LYS A 345 -3.79 -24.02 0.84
CA LYS A 345 -4.94 -24.81 1.33
C LYS A 345 -4.80 -26.28 0.97
N ALA A 346 -4.42 -26.60 -0.27
CA ALA A 346 -4.25 -27.97 -0.71
C ALA A 346 -3.15 -28.68 0.09
N GLY A 347 -1.98 -28.04 0.25
CA GLY A 347 -0.91 -28.58 1.08
C GLY A 347 -1.30 -28.75 2.55
N ASN A 348 -1.93 -27.74 3.16
CA ASN A 348 -2.40 -27.82 4.55
C ASN A 348 -3.46 -28.94 4.73
N ALA A 349 -4.38 -29.09 3.78
CA ALA A 349 -5.38 -30.15 3.82
C ALA A 349 -4.72 -31.54 3.77
N TYR A 350 -3.73 -31.71 2.88
CA TYR A 350 -2.96 -32.96 2.79
C TYR A 350 -2.26 -33.31 4.11
N CYS A 351 -1.52 -32.36 4.69
CA CYS A 351 -0.83 -32.59 5.95
C CYS A 351 -1.81 -32.89 7.10
N SER A 352 -2.92 -32.17 7.16
CA SER A 352 -3.97 -32.38 8.17
C SER A 352 -4.65 -33.74 8.02
N GLU A 353 -4.93 -34.21 6.80
CA GLU A 353 -5.50 -35.53 6.55
C GLU A 353 -4.54 -36.65 6.96
N LYS A 354 -3.24 -36.47 6.69
CA LYS A 354 -2.23 -37.50 6.94
C LYS A 354 -1.80 -37.59 8.40
N HIS A 355 -1.69 -36.45 9.09
CA HIS A 355 -1.07 -36.36 10.42
C HIS A 355 -1.99 -35.78 11.50
N GLY A 356 -3.16 -35.25 11.14
CA GLY A 356 -4.19 -34.73 12.04
C GLY A 356 -4.31 -33.20 12.06
N SER A 357 -5.40 -32.71 12.67
CA SER A 357 -5.72 -31.28 12.79
C SER A 357 -4.69 -30.57 13.68
N GLY A 358 -3.71 -29.91 13.07
CA GLY A 358 -2.54 -29.37 13.75
C GLY A 358 -1.28 -29.42 12.90
N TRP A 359 -1.33 -30.12 11.77
CA TRP A 359 -0.26 -30.20 10.79
C TRP A 359 -0.52 -29.33 9.57
N VAL A 360 0.50 -28.60 9.14
CA VAL A 360 0.45 -27.67 8.00
C VAL A 360 1.61 -27.90 7.04
N ALA A 361 1.40 -27.60 5.76
CA ALA A 361 2.46 -27.71 4.76
C ALA A 361 3.34 -26.47 4.81
N ARG A 362 4.66 -26.66 4.77
CA ARG A 362 5.62 -25.58 4.58
C ARG A 362 6.80 -26.07 3.75
N GLN A 363 7.43 -25.17 3.03
CA GLN A 363 8.69 -25.46 2.36
C GLN A 363 9.84 -25.14 3.30
N ASN A 364 10.73 -26.11 3.51
CA ASN A 364 11.95 -25.91 4.28
C ASN A 364 12.91 -25.03 3.47
N CYS A 365 13.24 -23.84 3.99
CA CYS A 365 14.07 -22.86 3.26
C CYS A 365 15.53 -23.30 3.05
N ASN A 366 16.01 -24.31 3.77
CA ASN A 366 17.36 -24.83 3.61
C ASN A 366 17.43 -25.93 2.53
N SER A 367 16.42 -26.82 2.50
CA SER A 367 16.37 -27.95 1.56
C SER A 367 15.54 -27.67 0.31
N TYR A 368 14.73 -26.60 0.33
CA TYR A 368 13.69 -26.27 -0.66
C TYR A 368 12.64 -27.36 -0.87
N ARG A 369 12.49 -28.28 0.10
CA ARG A 369 11.50 -29.36 0.04
C ARG A 369 10.25 -29.01 0.82
N TRP A 370 9.11 -29.46 0.31
CA TRP A 370 7.85 -29.41 1.02
C TRP A 370 7.80 -30.49 2.12
N GLU A 371 7.44 -30.07 3.33
CA GLU A 371 7.36 -30.93 4.50
C GLU A 371 6.08 -30.58 5.29
N CYS A 372 5.51 -31.58 5.97
CA CYS A 372 4.44 -31.35 6.93
C CYS A 372 5.04 -31.02 8.29
N PHE A 373 4.59 -29.91 8.89
CA PHE A 373 5.03 -29.45 10.20
C PHE A 373 3.88 -29.41 11.19
N SER A 374 4.16 -29.78 12.44
CA SER A 374 3.25 -29.52 13.55
C SER A 374 3.28 -28.04 13.93
N LEU A 375 2.11 -27.41 14.06
CA LEU A 375 1.97 -26.01 14.50
C LEU A 375 2.54 -25.77 15.91
N ASP A 376 2.60 -26.81 16.76
CA ASP A 376 3.18 -26.74 18.10
C ASP A 376 4.73 -26.78 18.08
N HIS A 377 5.33 -27.34 17.02
CA HIS A 377 6.78 -27.58 16.89
C HIS A 377 7.32 -27.06 15.55
N MET A 378 6.87 -25.88 15.14
CA MET A 378 7.39 -25.19 13.96
C MET A 378 8.85 -24.78 14.19
N PRO A 379 9.72 -24.86 13.16
CA PRO A 379 11.15 -24.59 13.31
C PRO A 379 11.41 -23.15 13.75
N SER A 380 12.39 -22.99 14.63
CA SER A 380 12.87 -21.69 15.14
C SER A 380 13.54 -20.81 14.08
N THR A 381 13.98 -21.42 12.96
CA THR A 381 14.48 -20.68 11.81
C THR A 381 13.42 -19.68 11.41
N ARG A 382 13.80 -18.40 11.37
CA ARG A 382 12.86 -17.26 11.21
C ARG A 382 11.89 -17.40 10.03
N TRP A 383 12.17 -18.29 9.08
CA TRP A 383 11.47 -18.42 7.82
C TRP A 383 11.15 -19.86 7.46
N VAL A 384 9.91 -20.07 7.02
CA VAL A 384 9.50 -21.22 6.23
C VAL A 384 8.82 -20.71 4.96
N GLY A 385 8.92 -21.48 3.88
CA GLY A 385 8.22 -21.19 2.64
C GLY A 385 6.76 -21.59 2.70
N CYS A 386 5.95 -20.86 1.95
CA CYS A 386 4.55 -21.10 1.67
C CYS A 386 4.28 -20.95 0.19
N ALA A 387 3.10 -21.39 -0.24
CA ALA A 387 2.63 -21.22 -1.59
C ALA A 387 1.72 -19.99 -1.65
N GLY A 388 2.09 -19.01 -2.48
CA GLY A 388 1.31 -17.81 -2.72
C GLY A 388 0.08 -18.06 -3.58
N HIS A 389 -0.61 -16.98 -3.96
CA HIS A 389 -1.89 -17.08 -4.65
C HIS A 389 -1.78 -17.57 -6.11
N CYS A 390 -0.58 -17.61 -6.66
CA CYS A 390 -0.23 -18.14 -7.98
C CYS A 390 0.65 -19.40 -7.89
N GLY A 391 0.76 -20.02 -6.71
CA GLY A 391 1.64 -21.17 -6.48
C GLY A 391 3.13 -20.80 -6.37
N GLU A 392 3.44 -19.51 -6.39
CA GLU A 392 4.79 -18.99 -6.19
C GLU A 392 5.28 -19.20 -4.76
N PHE A 393 6.60 -19.30 -4.59
CA PHE A 393 7.20 -19.30 -3.27
C PHE A 393 7.03 -17.95 -2.59
N ILE A 394 6.43 -17.95 -1.40
CA ILE A 394 6.37 -16.79 -0.50
C ILE A 394 6.95 -17.16 0.87
N LEU A 395 7.49 -16.17 1.57
CA LEU A 395 7.91 -16.34 2.95
C LEU A 395 6.69 -16.27 3.88
N CYS A 396 6.58 -17.22 4.78
CA CYS A 396 5.56 -17.28 5.81
C CYS A 396 6.16 -17.21 7.21
N PRO A 397 5.40 -16.71 8.20
CA PRO A 397 5.84 -16.73 9.58
C PRO A 397 6.02 -18.17 10.09
N SER A 398 7.10 -18.37 10.86
CA SER A 398 7.37 -19.57 11.65
C SER A 398 7.19 -19.31 13.16
N SER A 399 7.49 -20.29 14.01
CA SER A 399 7.49 -20.11 15.47
C SER A 399 8.66 -19.23 15.92
N GLY A 400 8.33 -18.24 16.74
CA GLY A 400 9.19 -17.12 17.17
C GLY A 400 10.37 -17.37 18.09
N THR A 401 10.88 -18.60 18.20
CA THR A 401 11.89 -18.95 19.21
C THR A 401 13.26 -19.12 18.59
N GLY A 402 13.83 -18.04 18.05
CA GLY A 402 15.26 -18.00 17.81
C GLY A 402 15.96 -18.22 19.15
N ASP A 403 16.39 -19.46 19.40
CA ASP A 403 17.49 -19.90 20.28
C ASP A 403 17.33 -21.42 20.55
N ALA A 404 17.28 -22.22 19.49
CA ALA A 404 17.69 -23.63 19.50
C ALA A 404 17.72 -24.13 18.05
N GLU A 405 18.77 -24.87 17.67
CA GLU A 405 18.73 -25.88 16.60
C GLU A 405 17.79 -27.05 17.02
N GLU A 406 16.60 -26.74 17.53
CA GLU A 406 15.56 -27.75 17.66
C GLU A 406 15.01 -27.96 16.25
N SER A 407 15.43 -29.07 15.65
CA SER A 407 14.80 -29.65 14.47
C SER A 407 13.30 -29.63 14.69
N GLY A 408 12.56 -28.80 13.95
CA GLY A 408 11.11 -28.89 13.95
C GLY A 408 10.69 -30.32 13.62
N ASP A 409 9.58 -30.78 14.18
CA ASP A 409 8.99 -32.07 13.82
C ASP A 409 8.45 -31.95 12.39
N SER A 410 9.34 -32.16 11.42
CA SER A 410 9.03 -32.13 10.01
C SER A 410 9.09 -33.55 9.45
N LEU A 411 8.06 -33.88 8.68
CA LEU A 411 7.98 -35.14 7.96
C LEU A 411 8.03 -34.80 6.47
N GLY A 412 9.14 -35.19 5.84
CA GLY A 412 9.28 -35.11 4.40
C GLY A 412 8.28 -36.03 3.72
N ASP A 413 7.63 -35.51 2.68
CA ASP A 413 6.56 -36.23 1.99
C ASP A 413 6.63 -36.02 0.48
N GLU A 414 6.94 -37.09 -0.24
CA GLU A 414 7.08 -37.05 -1.71
C GLU A 414 5.77 -36.65 -2.41
N GLY A 415 4.61 -36.87 -1.79
CA GLY A 415 3.31 -36.51 -2.39
C GLY A 415 2.89 -35.06 -2.17
N LEU A 416 3.53 -34.32 -1.26
CA LEU A 416 3.07 -32.98 -0.88
C LEU A 416 3.35 -31.95 -1.98
N GLU A 417 4.49 -32.06 -2.66
CA GLU A 417 4.84 -31.15 -3.76
C GLU A 417 3.90 -31.33 -4.97
N ASP A 418 3.51 -32.58 -5.26
CA ASP A 418 2.53 -32.88 -6.30
C ASP A 418 1.16 -32.28 -5.96
N VAL A 419 0.71 -32.37 -4.70
CA VAL A 419 -0.59 -31.81 -4.29
C VAL A 419 -0.63 -30.30 -4.45
N ILE A 420 0.46 -29.61 -4.10
CA ILE A 420 0.55 -28.15 -4.21
C ILE A 420 0.62 -27.74 -5.69
N SER A 421 1.48 -28.41 -6.47
CA SER A 421 1.72 -28.06 -7.88
C SER A 421 0.55 -28.41 -8.81
N ASN A 422 -0.30 -29.36 -8.44
CA ASN A 422 -1.48 -29.76 -9.21
C ASN A 422 -2.72 -28.87 -8.95
N VAL A 423 -2.63 -27.88 -8.08
CA VAL A 423 -3.71 -26.88 -7.96
C VAL A 423 -3.80 -26.09 -9.27
N PRO A 424 -4.98 -26.04 -9.91
CA PRO A 424 -5.14 -25.35 -11.19
C PRO A 424 -4.71 -23.90 -11.10
N ASP A 425 -4.04 -23.42 -12.15
CA ASP A 425 -3.72 -21.99 -12.28
C ASP A 425 -5.01 -21.17 -12.17
N PRO A 426 -5.08 -20.18 -11.25
CA PRO A 426 -6.25 -19.32 -11.12
C PRO A 426 -6.46 -18.43 -12.36
N CYS A 427 -5.46 -18.31 -13.23
CA CYS A 427 -5.50 -17.53 -14.45
C CYS A 427 -5.69 -18.43 -15.69
N LEU A 428 -6.22 -17.84 -16.77
CA LEU A 428 -6.42 -18.55 -18.03
C LEU A 428 -5.10 -18.75 -18.78
N ASP A 429 -5.04 -19.74 -19.67
CA ASP A 429 -3.88 -19.98 -20.54
C ASP A 429 -3.44 -18.68 -21.26
N GLY A 430 -2.16 -18.34 -21.10
CA GLY A 430 -1.55 -17.13 -21.66
C GLY A 430 -1.68 -15.88 -20.79
N GLN A 431 -2.38 -15.95 -19.65
CA GLN A 431 -2.35 -14.90 -18.63
C GLN A 431 -1.17 -15.12 -17.68
N LEU A 432 -0.58 -14.02 -17.19
CA LEU A 432 0.39 -14.09 -16.09
C LEU A 432 -0.34 -13.87 -14.77
N CYS A 433 -0.17 -14.81 -13.84
CA CYS A 433 -0.66 -14.69 -12.48
C CYS A 433 0.31 -13.87 -11.62
N GLU A 434 -0.21 -12.87 -10.91
CA GLU A 434 0.52 -12.07 -9.93
C GLU A 434 -0.12 -12.23 -8.55
N GLY A 435 0.69 -12.68 -7.58
CA GLY A 435 0.26 -12.92 -6.22
C GLY A 435 -0.20 -11.65 -5.52
N THR A 436 -1.34 -11.74 -4.83
CA THR A 436 -1.91 -10.68 -3.99
C THR A 436 -1.92 -11.14 -2.53
N ALA A 437 -2.18 -10.22 -1.60
CA ALA A 437 -2.33 -10.54 -0.18
C ALA A 437 -3.62 -11.34 0.14
N GLN A 438 -4.61 -11.30 -0.75
CA GLN A 438 -5.90 -11.98 -0.63
C GLN A 438 -6.37 -12.43 -2.00
N ALA A 439 -7.02 -13.57 -2.07
CA ALA A 439 -7.67 -14.08 -3.26
C ALA A 439 -8.78 -13.13 -3.78
N PRO A 440 -9.00 -13.06 -5.11
CA PRO A 440 -8.20 -13.74 -6.13
C PRO A 440 -6.85 -13.04 -6.39
N PRO A 441 -5.85 -13.77 -6.91
CA PRO A 441 -4.66 -13.15 -7.48
C PRO A 441 -5.04 -12.30 -8.71
N TYR A 442 -4.10 -11.47 -9.14
CA TYR A 442 -4.28 -10.69 -10.36
C TYR A 442 -3.88 -11.51 -11.59
N CYS A 443 -4.75 -11.60 -12.58
CA CYS A 443 -4.48 -12.26 -13.85
C CYS A 443 -4.37 -11.22 -14.97
N SER A 444 -3.16 -11.00 -15.47
CA SER A 444 -2.92 -10.06 -16.57
C SER A 444 -3.28 -10.68 -17.92
N GLY A 445 -3.77 -9.88 -18.87
CA GLY A 445 -4.01 -10.33 -20.23
C GLY A 445 -2.81 -10.11 -21.13
N VAL A 446 -1.89 -11.08 -21.24
CA VAL A 446 -1.02 -11.12 -22.41
C VAL A 446 -1.83 -11.74 -23.54
N ARG A 447 -2.44 -10.92 -24.42
CA ARG A 447 -3.03 -11.47 -25.64
C ARG A 447 -1.88 -12.06 -26.48
N PRO A 448 -1.92 -13.35 -26.86
CA PRO A 448 -1.06 -13.84 -27.93
C PRO A 448 -1.27 -12.96 -29.15
N ASN A 449 -0.18 -12.47 -29.74
CA ASN A 449 -0.26 -11.73 -31.00
C ASN A 449 -0.84 -12.70 -32.05
N PRO A 450 -2.05 -12.46 -32.61
CA PRO A 450 -2.64 -13.36 -33.61
C PRO A 450 -1.85 -13.39 -34.93
N TYR A 451 -0.78 -12.58 -35.05
CA TYR A 451 0.13 -12.56 -36.19
C TYR A 451 1.48 -13.27 -35.94
N ALA A 452 1.70 -13.90 -34.78
CA ALA A 452 2.95 -14.61 -34.52
C ALA A 452 3.11 -15.89 -35.36
N ASP A 453 2.01 -16.50 -35.81
CA ASP A 453 2.04 -17.72 -36.65
C ASP A 453 2.10 -17.43 -38.17
N ALA A 454 2.23 -16.17 -38.59
CA ALA A 454 2.31 -15.81 -40.01
C ALA A 454 3.75 -15.54 -40.52
N ALA A 455 4.77 -15.66 -39.66
CA ALA A 455 6.16 -15.30 -40.00
C ALA A 455 7.15 -16.47 -40.03
N SER A 456 6.68 -17.72 -40.05
CA SER A 456 7.50 -18.94 -40.19
C SER A 456 7.07 -19.75 -41.40
N GLY A 457 7.12 -19.14 -42.59
CA GLY A 457 6.74 -19.85 -43.82
C GLY A 457 7.15 -19.15 -45.10
N GLY A 458 8.46 -18.94 -45.31
CA GLY A 458 8.93 -18.63 -46.66
C GLY A 458 10.33 -18.07 -46.74
N TYR A 459 11.33 -18.97 -46.84
CA TYR A 459 12.48 -18.79 -47.73
C TYR A 459 13.04 -20.17 -48.10
N GLY A 460 12.54 -20.73 -49.20
CA GLY A 460 13.12 -21.88 -49.89
C GLY A 460 13.42 -21.48 -51.34
N ASN A 461 14.72 -21.39 -51.65
CA ASN A 461 15.35 -20.97 -52.91
C ASN A 461 14.74 -21.55 -54.20
N PRO A 462 14.75 -20.79 -55.31
CA PRO A 462 14.67 -21.35 -56.66
C PRO A 462 16.08 -21.48 -57.27
N THR A 463 16.57 -22.70 -57.43
CA THR A 463 17.64 -23.00 -58.41
C THR A 463 17.33 -24.25 -59.23
N GLN A 464 17.19 -23.99 -60.53
CA GLN A 464 17.29 -24.79 -61.74
C GLN A 464 17.91 -26.20 -61.65
N HIS A 465 17.28 -27.20 -62.26
CA HIS A 465 17.57 -27.72 -63.62
C HIS A 465 16.73 -28.97 -63.91
N GLY A 466 16.21 -29.08 -65.15
CA GLY A 466 15.53 -30.28 -65.69
C GLY A 466 16.51 -31.43 -66.00
N PRO A 467 16.14 -32.45 -66.80
CA PRO A 467 15.00 -32.58 -67.71
C PRO A 467 13.82 -33.44 -67.21
#